data_AF-A0A8T1G5A9-F1
#
_entry.id   AF-A0A8T1G5A9-F1
#
_cell.length_a   1.000
_cell.length_b   1.000
_cell.length_c   1.000
_cell.angle_alpha   90.00
_cell.angle_beta   90.00
_cell.angle_gamma   90.00
#
_symmetry.space_group_name_H-M   'P 1'
#
loop_
_entity.id
_entity.type
_entity.pdbx_description
1 polymer ?
#
loop_
_entity_poly.entity_id
_entity_poly.type
_entity_poly.pdbx_seq_one_letter_code
_entity_poly.pdbx_strand_id
1 'polypeptide(L)' 'MIRDPGVDVDVPAMHVLMDSKQQDAYWNALNYVIVQTGRLLEPATVTCDFEHGLVNAITEQFPS' A
#
# COMPACT_ATOMS: atom_id res chain seq x y z
N MET A 1 6.48 3.62 -3.11
CA MET A 1 7.08 4.93 -3.44
C MET A 1 6.97 5.15 -4.94
N ILE A 2 6.88 6.39 -5.41
CA ILE A 2 6.88 6.74 -6.83
C ILE A 2 8.05 7.68 -7.12
N ARG A 3 8.68 7.58 -8.28
CA ARG A 3 9.75 8.50 -8.70
C ARG A 3 9.12 9.83 -9.10
N ASP A 4 9.49 10.91 -8.41
CA ASP A 4 9.06 12.26 -8.79
C ASP A 4 10.05 12.87 -9.80
N PRO A 5 9.63 13.15 -11.05
CA PRO A 5 10.51 13.69 -12.08
C PRO A 5 10.94 15.14 -11.84
N GLY A 6 10.26 15.88 -10.95
CA GLY A 6 10.60 17.27 -10.63
C GLY A 6 11.77 17.41 -9.66
N VAL A 7 12.01 16.37 -8.84
CA VAL A 7 13.04 16.37 -7.78
C VAL A 7 13.99 15.17 -7.84
N ASP A 8 13.78 14.26 -8.79
CA ASP A 8 14.56 13.05 -9.03
C ASP A 8 14.79 12.19 -7.76
N VAL A 9 13.74 12.06 -6.95
CA VAL A 9 13.73 11.22 -5.74
C VAL A 9 12.45 10.40 -5.67
N ASP A 10 12.50 9.30 -4.93
CA ASP A 10 11.33 8.49 -4.62
C ASP A 10 10.53 9.14 -3.49
N VAL A 11 9.26 9.43 -3.74
CA VAL A 11 8.34 10.03 -2.77
C VAL A 11 7.21 9.06 -2.41
N PRO A 12 6.55 9.21 -1.24
CA PRO A 12 5.37 8.44 -0.91
C PRO A 12 4.28 8.63 -1.97
N ALA A 13 3.70 7.53 -2.46
CA ALA A 13 2.60 7.60 -3.42
C ALA A 13 1.35 8.23 -2.78
N MET A 14 1.08 7.86 -1.53
CA MET A 14 -0.04 8.33 -0.72
C MET A 14 0.30 8.30 0.77
N HIS A 15 -0.35 9.18 1.51
CA HIS A 15 -0.44 9.10 2.96
C HIS A 15 -1.89 8.86 3.35
N VAL A 16 -2.16 7.75 4.03
CA VAL A 16 -3.52 7.35 4.45
C VAL A 16 -3.59 7.38 5.96
N LEU A 17 -4.39 8.31 6.51
CA LEU A 17 -4.68 8.36 7.94
C LEU A 17 -5.87 7.45 8.23
N MET A 18 -5.73 6.56 9.21
CA MET A 18 -6.73 5.57 9.59
C MET A 18 -6.93 5.57 11.11
N ASP A 19 -8.14 5.23 11.55
CA ASP A 19 -8.54 5.11 12.95
C ASP A 19 -8.69 3.65 13.42
N SER A 20 -8.53 2.68 12.50
CA SER A 20 -8.68 1.25 12.75
C SER A 20 -7.46 0.47 12.29
N LYS A 21 -7.15 -0.60 13.03
CA LYS A 21 -6.07 -1.56 12.74
C LYS A 21 -6.60 -2.95 12.34
N GLN A 22 -7.89 -3.03 11.98
CA GLN A 22 -8.48 -4.29 11.53
C GLN A 22 -8.08 -4.60 10.08
N GLN A 23 -8.02 -5.89 9.74
CA GLN A 23 -7.65 -6.35 8.39
C GLN A 23 -8.49 -5.67 7.30
N ASP A 24 -9.81 -5.62 7.46
CA ASP A 24 -10.71 -5.01 6.47
C ASP A 24 -10.41 -3.52 6.24
N ALA A 25 -10.00 -2.80 7.29
CA ALA A 25 -9.63 -1.40 7.18
C ALA A 25 -8.34 -1.23 6.35
N TYR A 26 -7.33 -2.08 6.61
CA TYR A 26 -6.10 -2.10 5.83
C TYR A 26 -6.33 -2.52 4.38
N TRP A 27 -7.13 -3.56 4.17
CA TRP A 27 -7.49 -4.04 2.84
C TRP A 27 -8.15 -2.95 2.01
N ASN A 28 -9.10 -2.21 2.62
CA ASN A 28 -9.76 -1.08 1.96
C ASN A 28 -8.81 0.06 1.63
N ALA A 29 -7.90 0.41 2.54
CA ALA A 29 -6.89 1.44 2.31
C ALA A 29 -5.94 1.07 1.16
N LEU A 30 -5.43 -0.16 1.15
CA LEU A 30 -4.57 -0.68 0.09
C LEU A 30 -5.31 -0.77 -1.25
N ASN A 31 -6.58 -1.21 -1.26
CA ASN A 31 -7.40 -1.24 -2.47
C ASN A 31 -7.59 0.16 -3.05
N TYR A 32 -7.81 1.16 -2.20
CA TYR A 32 -7.88 2.56 -2.63
C TYR A 32 -6.58 3.02 -3.30
N VAL A 33 -5.42 2.68 -2.73
CA VAL A 33 -4.11 2.99 -3.33
C VAL A 33 -3.97 2.32 -4.69
N ILE A 34 -4.26 1.02 -4.81
CA ILE A 34 -4.20 0.25 -6.07
C ILE A 34 -5.05 0.90 -7.17
N VAL A 35 -6.30 1.26 -6.84
CA VAL A 35 -7.22 1.89 -7.79
C VAL A 35 -6.70 3.25 -8.24
N GLN A 36 -6.21 4.08 -7.32
CA GLN A 36 -5.71 5.41 -7.63
C GLN A 36 -4.42 5.41 -8.45
N THR A 37 -3.59 4.38 -8.29
CA THR A 37 -2.40 4.18 -9.15
C THR A 37 -2.73 3.52 -10.49
N GLY A 38 -4.00 3.49 -10.90
CA GLY A 38 -4.42 2.91 -12.17
C GLY A 38 -4.28 1.40 -12.25
N ARG A 39 -4.24 0.70 -11.11
CA ARG A 39 -4.03 -0.76 -10.98
C ARG A 39 -2.68 -1.26 -11.54
N LEU A 40 -1.67 -0.40 -11.60
CA LEU A 40 -0.33 -0.75 -12.07
C LEU A 40 0.65 -1.14 -10.94
N LEU A 41 0.14 -1.34 -9.72
CA LEU A 41 0.95 -1.73 -8.57
C LEU A 41 1.28 -3.22 -8.63
N GLU A 42 2.42 -3.55 -9.21
CA GLU A 42 3.04 -4.88 -9.16
C GLU A 42 4.33 -4.81 -8.32
N PRO A 43 4.24 -4.82 -6.98
CA PRO A 43 5.41 -4.68 -6.13
C PRO A 43 6.28 -5.94 -6.19
N ALA A 44 7.57 -5.77 -6.49
CA ALA A 44 8.55 -6.86 -6.35
C ALA A 44 8.81 -7.23 -4.88
N THR A 45 8.71 -6.25 -3.98
CA THR A 45 8.87 -6.43 -2.53
C THR A 45 7.86 -5.56 -1.82
N VAL A 46 7.20 -6.10 -0.79
CA VAL A 46 6.38 -5.32 0.15
C VAL A 46 7.06 -5.34 1.52
N THR A 47 7.26 -4.16 2.11
CA THR A 47 7.76 -3.99 3.48
C THR A 47 6.69 -3.29 4.30
N CYS A 48 6.34 -3.86 5.45
CA CYS A 48 5.30 -3.35 6.33
C CYS A 48 5.63 -3.69 7.80
N ASP A 49 4.92 -3.04 8.71
CA ASP A 49 4.99 -3.36 10.14
C ASP A 49 4.38 -4.74 10.44
N PHE A 50 4.71 -5.29 11.60
CA PHE A 50 4.32 -6.64 12.04
C PHE A 50 2.86 -6.76 12.51
N GLU A 51 2.00 -5.80 12.16
CA GLU A 51 0.59 -5.82 12.56
C GLU A 51 -0.17 -6.90 11.78
N HIS A 52 -0.80 -7.85 12.49
CA HIS A 52 -1.42 -9.02 11.87
C HIS A 52 -2.49 -8.67 10.82
N GLY A 53 -3.32 -7.67 11.08
CA GLY A 53 -4.33 -7.22 10.12
C GLY A 53 -3.72 -6.65 8.84
N LEU A 54 -2.60 -5.95 8.95
CA LEU A 54 -1.86 -5.38 7.83
C LEU A 54 -1.18 -6.48 7.01
N VAL A 55 -0.48 -7.39 7.67
CA VAL A 55 0.19 -8.53 7.02
C VAL A 55 -0.82 -9.36 6.23
N ASN A 56 -1.96 -9.70 6.84
CA ASN A 56 -3.01 -10.45 6.16
C ASN A 56 -3.55 -9.72 4.93
N ALA A 57 -3.89 -8.44 5.06
CA ALA A 57 -4.41 -7.64 3.95
C ALA A 57 -3.41 -7.57 2.78
N ILE A 58 -2.12 -7.39 3.08
CA ILE A 58 -1.04 -7.38 2.09
C ILE A 58 -0.93 -8.74 1.40
N THR A 59 -0.87 -9.85 2.15
CA THR A 59 -0.73 -11.19 1.59
C THR A 59 -1.92 -11.56 0.69
N GLU A 60 -3.13 -11.10 1.03
CA GLU A 60 -4.32 -11.32 0.23
C GLU A 60 -4.29 -10.53 -1.10
N GLN A 61 -3.85 -9.27 -1.07
CA GLN A 61 -3.88 -8.39 -2.25
C GLN A 61 -2.64 -8.51 -3.14
N PHE A 62 -1.50 -8.92 -2.58
CA PHE A 62 -0.24 -9.12 -3.29
C PHE A 62 0.29 -10.54 -3.02
N PRO A 63 -0.38 -11.59 -3.55
CA PRO A 63 0.08 -12.96 -3.40
C PRO A 63 1.42 -13.17 -4.13
N SER A 64 2.28 -13.99 -3.53
CA SER A 64 3.61 -14.35 -4.06
C SER A 64 3.55 -15.34 -5.21
#